data_AF-A0A6G8D091-F1
#
_entry.id   AF-A0A6G8D091-F1
#
_cell.length_a   1.000
_cell.length_b   1.000
_cell.length_c   1.000
_cell.angle_alpha   90.00
_cell.angle_beta   90.00
_cell.angle_gamma   90.00
#
_symmetry.space_group_name_H-M   'P 1'
#
loop_
_entity.id
_entity.type
_entity.pdbx_description
1 polymer ?
#
loop_
_entity_poly.entity_id
_entity_poly.type
_entity_poly.pdbx_seq_one_letter_code
_entity_poly.pdbx_strand_id
1 'polypeptide(L)' 'MFSDRLERVNRLRQQAMNNPDFLQAAKQHEETLQQVEQHFEAKRSRRKPLKRQKTLADIFEQAEFGRRPDDVTH' A
#
# COMPACT_ATOMS: atom_id res chain seq x y z
N MET A 1 24.16 -13.21 1.51
CA MET A 1 23.05 -12.29 1.87
C MET A 1 21.88 -12.32 0.87
N PHE A 2 22.09 -12.12 -0.44
CA PHE A 2 21.01 -12.22 -1.45
C PHE A 2 20.74 -13.67 -1.89
N SER A 3 21.79 -14.45 -2.10
CA SER A 3 21.77 -15.90 -2.38
C SER A 3 20.97 -16.67 -1.33
N ASP A 4 21.26 -16.44 -0.05
CA ASP A 4 20.66 -17.17 1.06
C ASP A 4 19.16 -16.89 1.17
N ARG A 5 18.73 -15.66 0.79
CA ARG A 5 17.32 -15.29 0.72
C ARG A 5 16.61 -15.99 -0.44
N LEU A 6 17.24 -16.06 -1.62
CA LEU A 6 16.70 -16.79 -2.77
C LEU A 6 16.53 -18.27 -2.47
N GLU A 7 17.51 -18.90 -1.83
CA GLU A 7 17.43 -20.30 -1.43
C GLU A 7 16.28 -20.54 -0.45
N ARG A 8 16.13 -19.66 0.55
CA ARG A 8 15.02 -19.74 1.51
C ARG A 8 13.66 -19.61 0.80
N VAL A 9 13.53 -18.66 -0.11
CA VAL A 9 12.30 -18.47 -0.90
C VAL A 9 12.02 -19.70 -1.78
N ASN A 10 13.05 -20.28 -2.40
CA ASN A 10 12.89 -21.47 -3.23
C ASN A 10 12.41 -22.67 -2.41
N ARG A 11 12.98 -22.89 -1.21
CA ARG A 11 12.52 -23.94 -0.28
C ARG A 11 11.06 -23.75 0.12
N LEU A 12 10.67 -22.52 0.47
CA LEU A 12 9.27 -22.21 0.79
C LEU A 12 8.34 -22.43 -0.40
N ARG A 13 8.79 -22.09 -1.62
CA ARG A 13 8.04 -22.37 -2.85
C ARG A 13 7.79 -23.86 -3.02
N GLN A 14 8.83 -24.68 -2.87
CA GLN A 14 8.72 -26.13 -3.00
C GLN A 14 7.75 -26.72 -1.96
N GLN A 15 7.82 -26.26 -0.71
CA GLN A 15 6.89 -26.65 0.34
C GLN A 15 5.44 -26.26 0.00
N ALA A 16 5.23 -25.05 -0.52
CA ALA A 16 3.92 -24.58 -0.94
C ALA A 16 3.36 -25.37 -2.13
N MET A 17 4.20 -25.73 -3.11
CA MET A 17 3.78 -26.54 -4.28
C MET A 17 3.40 -27.98 -3.91
N ASN A 18 3.90 -28.50 -2.79
CA ASN A 18 3.53 -29.82 -2.29
C ASN A 18 2.20 -29.80 -1.52
N ASN A 19 1.64 -28.63 -1.21
CA ASN A 19 0.36 -28.49 -0.54
C ASN A 19 -0.79 -28.36 -1.57
N PRO A 20 -1.73 -29.31 -1.65
CA PRO A 20 -2.83 -29.26 -2.61
C PRO A 20 -3.78 -28.07 -2.36
N ASP A 21 -4.00 -27.69 -1.11
CA ASP A 21 -4.89 -26.57 -0.76
C ASP A 21 -4.31 -25.25 -1.27
N PHE A 22 -2.98 -25.10 -1.20
CA PHE A 22 -2.29 -23.93 -1.73
C PHE A 22 -2.42 -23.85 -3.25
N LEU A 23 -2.28 -24.98 -3.96
CA LEU A 23 -2.44 -25.02 -5.41
C LEU A 23 -3.87 -24.65 -5.83
N GLN A 24 -4.88 -25.13 -5.11
CA GLN A 24 -6.27 -24.80 -5.39
C GLN A 24 -6.55 -23.31 -5.15
N ALA A 25 -6.11 -22.78 -4.01
CA ALA A 25 -6.26 -21.35 -3.70
C ALA A 25 -5.53 -20.46 -4.73
N ALA A 26 -4.33 -20.87 -5.15
CA ALA A 26 -3.56 -20.16 -6.17
C ALA A 26 -4.28 -20.11 -7.53
N LYS A 27 -4.90 -21.22 -7.96
CA LYS A 27 -5.70 -21.27 -9.19
C LYS A 27 -6.93 -20.36 -9.11
N GLN A 28 -7.67 -20.41 -8.00
CA GLN A 28 -8.83 -19.53 -7.79
C GLN A 28 -8.43 -18.05 -7.80
N HIS A 29 -7.29 -17.73 -7.21
CA HIS A 29 -6.74 -16.37 -7.24
C HIS A 29 -6.35 -15.94 -8.67
N GLU A 30 -5.73 -16.84 -9.44
CA GLU A 30 -5.42 -16.59 -10.86
C GLU A 30 -6.70 -16.29 -11.67
N GLU A 31 -7.74 -17.11 -11.53
CA GLU A 31 -9.04 -16.89 -12.17
C GLU A 31 -9.66 -15.54 -11.77
N THR A 32 -9.54 -15.18 -10.49
CA THR A 32 -10.03 -13.90 -9.97
C THR A 32 -9.28 -12.73 -10.61
N LEU A 33 -7.96 -12.81 -10.73
CA LEU A 33 -7.17 -11.76 -11.40
C LEU A 33 -7.55 -11.65 -12.87
N GLN A 34 -7.71 -12.76 -13.59
CA GLN A 34 -8.11 -12.72 -15.00
C GLN A 34 -9.50 -12.07 -15.18
N GLN A 35 -10.45 -12.39 -14.29
CA GLN A 35 -11.78 -11.76 -14.30
C GLN A 35 -11.71 -10.27 -13.95
N VAL A 36 -10.95 -9.90 -12.92
CA VAL A 36 -10.79 -8.51 -12.51
C VAL A 36 -10.06 -7.73 -13.59
N GLU A 37 -8.94 -8.20 -14.15
CA GLU A 37 -8.20 -7.49 -15.20
C GLU A 37 -9.03 -7.28 -16.47
N GLN A 38 -9.86 -8.24 -16.87
CA GLN A 38 -10.78 -8.10 -18.00
C GLN A 38 -11.88 -7.05 -17.75
N HIS A 39 -12.26 -6.82 -16.50
CA HIS A 39 -13.31 -5.86 -16.12
C HIS A 39 -12.75 -4.57 -15.48
N PHE A 40 -11.45 -4.50 -15.21
CA PHE A 40 -10.77 -3.38 -14.60
C PHE A 40 -10.36 -2.37 -15.66
N GLU A 41 -11.36 -1.77 -16.30
CA GLU A 41 -11.23 -0.36 -16.64
C GLU A 41 -11.02 0.36 -15.31
N ALA A 42 -9.77 0.68 -14.96
CA ALA A 42 -9.49 1.59 -13.86
C ALA A 42 -10.29 2.85 -14.17
N LYS A 43 -11.47 3.00 -13.54
CA LYS A 43 -12.29 4.19 -13.68
C LYS A 43 -11.44 5.32 -13.13
N ARG A 44 -10.63 5.92 -14.00
CA ARG A 44 -9.96 7.20 -13.77
C ARG A 44 -11.11 8.17 -13.68
N SER A 45 -11.73 8.23 -12.50
CA SER A 45 -12.59 9.32 -12.11
C SER A 45 -11.69 10.53 -12.27
N ARG A 46 -11.85 11.23 -13.41
CA ARG A 46 -11.37 12.60 -13.56
C ARG A 46 -12.14 13.37 -12.50
N ARG A 47 -11.64 13.37 -11.28
CA ARG A 47 -12.08 14.27 -10.24
C ARG A 47 -11.89 15.64 -10.87
N LYS A 48 -13.00 16.32 -11.18
CA LYS A 48 -12.98 17.76 -11.49
C LYS A 48 -12.11 18.39 -10.40
N PRO A 49 -11.17 19.31 -10.71
CA PRO A 49 -10.33 19.90 -9.68
C PRO A 49 -11.25 20.53 -8.64
N LEU A 50 -11.39 19.84 -7.51
CA LEU A 50 -12.11 20.36 -6.37
C LEU A 50 -11.33 21.61 -6.00
N LYS A 51 -11.97 22.77 -6.08
CA LYS A 51 -11.36 24.06 -5.71
C LYS A 51 -10.51 23.82 -4.47
N ARG A 52 -9.20 24.06 -4.58
CA ARG A 52 -8.18 23.65 -3.59
C ARG A 52 -8.74 23.87 -2.19
N GLN A 53 -9.06 22.77 -1.50
CA GLN A 53 -9.41 22.84 -0.10
C GLN A 53 -8.17 23.37 0.61
N LYS A 54 -8.36 24.40 1.44
CA LYS A 54 -7.27 24.99 2.23
C LYS A 54 -6.55 23.84 2.93
N THR A 55 -5.27 23.71 2.67
CA THR A 55 -4.45 22.69 3.32
C THR A 55 -4.27 23.08 4.78
N LEU A 56 -3.92 22.12 5.64
CA LEU A 56 -3.60 22.43 7.04
C LEU A 56 -2.48 23.49 7.12
N ALA A 57 -1.51 23.44 6.20
CA ALA A 57 -0.49 24.48 6.08
C ALA A 57 -1.08 25.88 5.85
N ASP A 58 -2.05 26.02 4.93
CA ASP A 58 -2.74 27.30 4.68
C ASP A 58 -3.55 27.81 5.89
N ILE A 59 -3.95 26.91 6.81
CA ILE A 59 -4.68 27.26 8.04
C ILE A 59 -3.72 27.76 9.13
N PHE A 60 -2.51 27.21 9.19
CA PHE A 60 -1.51 27.55 10.19
C PHE A 60 -0.51 28.63 9.75
N GLU A 61 -0.55 29.09 8.49
CA GLU A 61 0.32 30.17 7.99
C GLU A 61 0.19 31.47 8.80
N GLN A 62 -0.98 31.74 9.37
CA GLN A 62 -1.25 32.93 10.20
C GLN A 62 -1.19 32.63 11.71
N ALA A 63 -0.89 31.40 12.11
CA ALA A 63 -0.75 31.06 13.52
C ALA A 63 0.65 31.47 13.98
N GLU A 64 0.77 32.66 14.60
CA GLU A 64 1.93 32.94 15.43
C GLU A 64 1.93 31.93 16.60
N PHE A 65 2.80 30.94 16.51
CA PHE A 65 3.09 30.05 17.61
C PHE A 65 3.76 30.88 18.70
N GLY A 66 2.95 31.40 19.63
CA GLY A 66 3.43 32.10 20.81
C GLY A 66 4.49 31.25 21.50
N ARG A 67 5.65 31.87 21.79
CA ARG A 67 6.72 31.28 22.59
C ARG A 67 6.11 30.54 23.78
N ARG A 68 6.31 29.23 23.86
CA ARG A 68 6.06 28.47 25.09
C ARG A 68 6.93 29.10 26.18
N PRO A 69 6.35 29.58 27.30
CA PRO A 69 7.13 30.09 28.43
C PRO A 69 7.88 28.98 29.19
N ASP A 70 7.70 27.72 28.80
CA ASP A 70 8.17 26.57 29.58
C ASP A 70 9.28 25.85 28.80
N ASP A 71 10.48 26.43 28.82
CA ASP A 71 11.72 25.74 28.49
C ASP A 71 12.04 24.72 29.60
N VAL A 72 11.37 23.58 29.57
CA VAL A 72 11.72 22.44 30.42
C VAL A 72 12.60 21.51 29.61
N THR A 73 13.90 21.64 29.85
CA THR A 73 14.96 20.73 29.42
C THR A 73 14.80 19.38 30.14
N HIS A 74 14.66 18.31 29.36
CA HIS A 74 14.87 16.92 29.81
C HIS A 74 15.65 16.16 28.74
#